data_AF-A0A7R9UET4-F1
#
_entry.id   AF-A0A7R9UET4-F1
#
_cell.length_a   1.000
_cell.length_b   1.000
_cell.length_c   1.000
_cell.angle_alpha   90.00
_cell.angle_beta   90.00
_cell.angle_gamma   90.00
#
_symmetry.space_group_name_H-M   'P 1'
#
loop_
_entity.id
_entity.type
_entity.pdbx_description
1 polymer ?
#
loop_
_entity_poly.entity_id
_entity_poly.type
_entity_poly.pdbx_seq_one_letter_code
_entity_poly.pdbx_strand_id
1 'polypeptide(L)'
;RKSRPVGEECLFNASLCKYDVVRHAAKECRWRLVDSNLGATAEEEERCNIYWIDVSNIYDRMQRLRPWQRINHFPGMTNIARKARMAQNLKRMRRLFPRDYNF
;
A
#
# COMPACT_ATOMS: atom_id res chain seq x y z
N ARG A 1 13.87 -17.94 1.93
CA ARG A 1 12.71 -17.37 1.19
C ARG A 1 11.92 -18.55 0.62
N LYS A 2 10.66 -18.78 1.04
CA LYS A 2 9.83 -19.83 0.41
C LYS A 2 9.59 -19.41 -1.04
N SER A 3 10.04 -20.23 -2.00
CA SER A 3 9.82 -20.03 -3.42
C SER A 3 8.32 -20.12 -3.71
N ARG A 4 7.80 -19.21 -4.54
CA ARG A 4 6.42 -19.25 -5.00
C ARG A 4 6.17 -20.57 -5.76
N PRO A 5 4.98 -21.18 -5.64
CA PRO A 5 4.64 -22.34 -6.44
C PRO A 5 4.79 -22.00 -7.93
N VAL A 6 5.35 -22.93 -8.69
CA VAL A 6 5.49 -22.80 -10.14
C VAL A 6 4.09 -22.69 -10.75
N GLY A 7 3.76 -21.54 -11.35
CA GLY A 7 2.50 -21.33 -12.08
C GLY A 7 1.61 -20.18 -11.59
N GLU A 8 1.80 -19.64 -10.38
CA GLU A 8 1.03 -18.48 -9.92
C GLU A 8 1.72 -17.16 -10.31
N GLU A 9 1.27 -16.57 -11.42
CA GLU A 9 1.62 -15.21 -11.80
C GLU A 9 1.14 -14.22 -10.73
N CYS A 10 2.02 -13.28 -10.34
CA CYS A 10 1.66 -12.21 -9.44
C CYS A 10 1.25 -10.97 -10.21
N LEU A 11 0.03 -10.53 -9.99
CA LEU A 11 -0.53 -9.32 -10.55
C LEU A 11 -0.28 -8.13 -9.61
N PHE A 12 0.39 -7.11 -10.14
CA PHE A 12 0.73 -5.88 -9.44
C PHE A 12 -0.01 -4.70 -10.07
N ASN A 13 -1.00 -4.16 -9.36
CA ASN A 13 -1.73 -2.98 -9.80
C ASN A 13 -0.87 -1.73 -9.59
N ALA A 14 -0.59 -1.03 -10.68
CA ALA A 14 0.16 0.22 -10.72
C ALA A 14 -0.68 1.41 -11.21
N SER A 15 -1.99 1.26 -11.35
CA SER A 15 -2.90 2.28 -11.90
C SER A 15 -2.83 3.61 -11.14
N LEU A 16 -2.55 3.56 -9.84
CA LEU A 16 -2.39 4.72 -8.96
C LEU A 16 -0.93 4.91 -8.48
N CYS A 17 0.02 4.29 -9.17
CA CYS A 17 1.45 4.43 -8.91
C CYS A 17 2.08 5.39 -9.92
N LYS A 18 2.64 6.49 -9.41
CA LYS A 18 3.25 7.58 -10.19
C LYS A 18 4.73 7.36 -10.47
N TYR A 19 5.39 6.47 -9.74
CA TYR A 19 6.85 6.37 -9.74
C TYR A 19 7.34 5.12 -10.49
N ASP A 20 8.14 5.35 -11.54
CA ASP A 20 8.69 4.27 -12.37
C ASP A 20 9.61 3.31 -11.61
N VAL A 21 10.29 3.79 -10.56
CA VAL A 21 11.14 2.93 -9.71
C VAL A 21 10.36 1.78 -9.09
N VAL A 22 9.09 2.01 -8.71
CA VAL A 22 8.23 0.96 -8.14
C VAL A 22 7.83 -0.04 -9.23
N ARG A 23 7.48 0.47 -10.42
CA ARG A 23 7.14 -0.35 -11.59
C ARG A 23 8.32 -1.22 -12.01
N HIS A 24 9.53 -0.67 -11.98
CA HIS A 24 10.77 -1.38 -12.27
C HIS A 24 11.01 -2.50 -11.25
N ALA A 25 10.91 -2.20 -9.96
CA ALA A 25 11.07 -3.20 -8.90
C ALA A 25 10.04 -4.35 -9.00
N ALA A 26 8.80 -4.06 -9.39
CA ALA A 26 7.79 -5.09 -9.65
C ALA A 26 8.16 -5.99 -10.84
N LYS A 27 8.70 -5.41 -11.93
CA LYS A 27 9.19 -6.18 -13.09
C LYS A 27 10.39 -7.06 -12.73
N GLU A 28 11.34 -6.58 -11.94
CA GLU A 28 12.48 -7.37 -11.44
C GLU A 28 12.01 -8.56 -10.58
N CYS A 29 10.91 -8.37 -9.84
CA CYS A 29 10.24 -9.45 -9.10
C CYS A 29 9.47 -10.43 -10.00
N ARG A 30 9.50 -10.26 -11.33
CA ARG A 30 8.72 -11.01 -12.32
C ARG A 30 7.21 -10.94 -12.07
N TRP A 31 6.72 -9.78 -11.62
CA TRP A 31 5.28 -9.53 -11.44
C TRP A 31 4.71 -8.87 -12.70
N ARG A 32 3.51 -9.28 -13.10
CA ARG A 32 2.79 -8.67 -14.21
C ARG A 32 2.18 -7.35 -13.74
N LEU A 33 2.53 -6.27 -14.43
CA LEU A 33 1.93 -4.97 -14.19
C LEU A 33 0.52 -4.93 -14.76
N VAL A 34 -0.41 -4.40 -13.97
CA VAL A 34 -1.78 -4.09 -14.37
C VAL A 34 -1.98 -2.58 -14.16
N ASP A 35 -2.37 -1.87 -15.21
CA ASP A 35 -2.54 -0.41 -15.18
C ASP A 35 -3.69 0.01 -16.12
N SER A 36 -4.73 0.62 -15.57
CA SER A 36 -5.87 1.11 -16.37
C SER A 36 -5.47 2.19 -17.37
N ASN A 37 -4.44 2.99 -17.09
CA ASN A 37 -3.95 3.99 -18.03
C ASN A 37 -3.27 3.35 -19.25
N LEU A 38 -2.95 2.05 -19.16
CA LEU A 38 -2.35 1.25 -20.24
C LEU A 38 -3.33 0.23 -20.81
N GLY A 39 -4.63 0.38 -20.56
CA GLY A 39 -5.69 -0.44 -21.16
C GLY A 39 -6.05 -1.71 -20.39
N ALA A 40 -5.61 -1.87 -19.14
CA ALA A 40 -6.07 -2.98 -18.30
C ALA A 40 -7.58 -2.90 -18.03
N THR A 41 -8.25 -4.05 -18.06
CA THR A 41 -9.68 -4.14 -17.76
C THR A 41 -9.95 -4.02 -16.25
N ALA A 42 -11.16 -3.61 -15.88
CA ALA A 42 -11.57 -3.57 -14.47
C ALA A 42 -11.49 -4.95 -13.80
N GLU A 43 -11.72 -6.03 -14.55
CA GLU A 43 -11.60 -7.39 -14.05
C GLU A 43 -10.14 -7.76 -13.71
N GLU A 44 -9.18 -7.37 -14.55
CA GLU A 44 -7.76 -7.56 -14.27
C GLU A 44 -7.31 -6.77 -13.05
N GLU A 45 -7.79 -5.53 -12.90
CA GLU A 45 -7.49 -4.73 -11.72
C GLU A 45 -8.02 -5.36 -10.43
N GLU A 46 -9.23 -5.93 -10.48
CA GLU A 46 -9.85 -6.55 -9.31
C GLU A 46 -9.20 -7.88 -8.91
N ARG A 47 -8.58 -8.58 -9.86
CA ARG A 47 -7.85 -9.84 -9.61
C ARG A 47 -6.42 -9.63 -9.09
N CYS A 48 -5.95 -8.38 -8.99
CA CYS A 48 -4.58 -8.08 -8.57
C CYS A 48 -4.25 -8.62 -7.16
N ASN A 49 -3.02 -9.13 -6.99
CA ASN A 49 -2.53 -9.60 -5.69
C ASN A 49 -2.02 -8.43 -4.84
N ILE A 50 -1.40 -7.44 -5.48
CA ILE A 50 -0.79 -6.29 -4.82
C ILE A 50 -1.37 -5.02 -5.44
N TYR A 51 -1.79 -4.09 -4.59
CA TYR A 51 -2.18 -2.73 -4.97
C TYR A 51 -1.14 -1.75 -4.45
N TRP A 52 -0.51 -1.02 -5.37
CA TRP A 52 0.40 0.07 -5.01
C TRP A 52 -0.22 1.42 -5.34
N ILE A 53 -0.48 2.21 -4.31
CA ILE A 53 -1.16 3.49 -4.42
C ILE A 53 -0.29 4.58 -3.82
N ASP A 54 0.00 5.64 -4.59
CA ASP A 54 0.77 6.80 -4.09
C ASP A 54 -0.13 7.97 -3.66
N VAL A 55 -1.40 7.95 -4.08
CA VAL A 55 -2.38 9.02 -3.82
C VAL A 55 -3.20 8.75 -2.56
N SER A 56 -3.81 9.79 -1.99
CA SER A 56 -4.57 9.69 -0.74
C SER A 56 -5.88 8.92 -0.82
N ASN A 57 -6.38 8.60 -2.03
CA ASN A 57 -7.63 7.85 -2.20
C ASN A 57 -7.42 6.33 -2.08
N ILE A 58 -7.07 5.89 -0.88
CA ILE A 58 -6.75 4.48 -0.55
C ILE A 58 -7.95 3.75 0.06
N TYR A 59 -8.86 4.50 0.68
CA TYR A 59 -9.90 3.95 1.56
C TYR A 59 -10.88 3.03 0.82
N ASP A 60 -11.32 3.44 -0.37
CA ASP A 60 -12.24 2.67 -1.21
C ASP A 60 -11.67 1.29 -1.57
N ARG A 61 -10.38 1.23 -1.91
CA ARG A 61 -9.70 -0.04 -2.22
C ARG A 61 -9.52 -0.88 -0.96
N MET A 62 -9.12 -0.27 0.16
CA MET A 62 -8.86 -0.96 1.41
C MET A 62 -10.11 -1.70 1.95
N GLN A 63 -11.29 -1.11 1.81
CA GLN A 63 -12.55 -1.75 2.21
C GLN A 63 -12.93 -2.99 1.39
N ARG A 64 -12.41 -3.10 0.17
CA ARG A 64 -12.74 -4.17 -0.78
C ARG A 64 -11.64 -5.25 -0.86
N LEU A 65 -10.58 -5.12 -0.06
CA LEU A 65 -9.48 -6.08 -0.08
C LEU A 65 -9.95 -7.48 0.33
N ARG A 66 -9.55 -8.45 -0.48
CA ARG A 66 -9.76 -9.87 -0.20
C ARG A 66 -8.57 -10.43 0.60
N PRO A 67 -8.72 -11.55 1.33
CA PRO A 67 -7.68 -12.06 2.24
C PRO A 67 -6.30 -12.32 1.60
N TRP A 68 -6.26 -12.60 0.30
CA TRP A 68 -5.02 -12.83 -0.46
C TRP A 68 -4.40 -11.57 -1.05
N GLN A 69 -5.12 -10.44 -1.00
CA GLN A 69 -4.66 -9.17 -1.56
C GLN A 69 -3.85 -8.39 -0.54
N ARG A 70 -2.93 -7.56 -1.04
CA ARG A 70 -2.07 -6.70 -0.24
C ARG A 70 -2.11 -5.28 -0.78
N ILE A 71 -1.96 -4.31 0.12
CA ILE A 71 -1.89 -2.89 -0.19
C ILE A 71 -0.72 -2.27 0.58
N ASN A 72 -0.08 -1.24 0.03
CA ASN A 72 1.07 -0.57 0.64
C ASN A 72 0.73 0.44 1.76
N HIS A 73 -0.50 0.43 2.28
CA HIS A 73 -0.99 1.36 3.29
C HIS A 73 -1.71 0.64 4.41
N PHE A 74 -1.57 1.14 5.64
CA PHE A 74 -2.35 0.68 6.79
C PHE A 74 -3.51 1.64 7.10
N PRO A 75 -4.68 1.10 7.53
CA PRO A 75 -5.75 1.94 8.05
C PRO A 75 -5.26 2.73 9.27
N GLY A 76 -5.64 4.01 9.34
CA GLY A 76 -5.29 4.87 10.49
C GLY A 76 -3.87 5.44 10.49
N MET A 77 -3.06 5.23 9.44
CA MET A 77 -1.73 5.85 9.29
C MET A 77 -1.74 7.37 9.50
N THR A 78 -2.85 8.04 9.17
CA THR A 78 -3.03 9.49 9.36
C THR A 78 -2.87 9.95 10.80
N ASN A 79 -3.01 9.07 11.79
CA ASN A 79 -2.80 9.37 13.21
C ASN A 79 -1.35 9.77 13.51
N ILE A 80 -0.38 9.27 12.75
CA ILE A 80 1.05 9.57 12.91
C ILE A 80 1.57 10.35 11.68
N ALA A 81 1.08 10.07 10.48
CA ALA A 81 1.56 10.72 9.25
C ALA A 81 1.11 12.19 9.11
N ARG A 82 0.00 12.62 9.74
CA ARG A 82 -0.43 14.02 9.69
C ARG A 82 0.11 14.79 10.88
N LYS A 83 0.93 15.83 10.63
CA LYS A 83 1.58 16.67 11.66
C LYS A 83 0.64 17.06 12.81
N ALA A 84 -0.59 17.52 12.51
CA ALA A 84 -1.56 17.91 13.53
C ALA A 84 -2.00 16.73 14.43
N ARG A 85 -2.32 15.57 13.84
CA ARG A 85 -2.71 14.37 14.61
C ARG A 85 -1.52 13.77 15.35
N MET A 86 -0.35 13.76 14.73
CA MET A 86 0.90 13.33 15.35
C MET A 86 1.20 14.15 16.59
N ALA A 87 1.14 15.49 16.51
CA ALA A 87 1.39 16.36 17.65
C ALA A 87 0.39 16.12 18.80
N GLN A 88 -0.89 15.92 18.49
CA GLN A 88 -1.92 15.58 19.49
C GLN A 88 -1.60 14.25 20.18
N ASN A 89 -1.26 13.21 19.40
CA ASN A 89 -0.94 11.88 19.91
C ASN A 89 0.36 11.87 20.73
N LEU A 90 1.41 12.53 20.25
CA LEU A 90 2.68 12.67 20.96
C LEU A 90 2.50 13.44 22.26
N LYS A 91 1.70 14.52 22.27
CA LYS A 91 1.37 15.26 23.50
C LYS A 91 0.65 14.37 24.51
N ARG A 92 -0.26 13.49 24.05
CA ARG A 92 -0.93 12.51 24.92
C ARG A 92 0.07 11.50 25.47
N MET A 93 0.95 10.94 24.63
CA MET A 93 1.93 9.95 25.06
C MET A 93 2.96 10.56 26.02
N ARG A 94 3.47 11.76 25.77
CA ARG A 94 4.40 12.46 26.68
C ARG A 94 3.80 12.76 28.06
N ARG A 95 2.49 12.97 28.16
CA ARG A 95 1.81 13.13 29.46
C ARG A 95 1.77 11.82 30.25
N LEU A 96 1.57 10.69 29.58
CA LEU A 96 1.44 9.38 30.22
C LEU A 96 2.80 8.70 30.46
N PHE A 97 3.76 8.95 29.57
CA PHE A 97 5.07 8.30 29.51
C PHE A 97 6.18 9.35 29.28
N PRO A 98 6.40 10.28 30.22
CA PRO A 98 7.29 11.43 30.00
C PRO A 98 8.76 11.04 29.79
N ARG A 99 9.22 9.90 30.34
CA ARG A 99 10.59 9.41 30.13
C ARG A 99 10.78 8.78 28.75
N ASP A 100 9.79 8.04 28.25
CA ASP A 100 9.89 7.31 26.98
C ASP A 100 9.60 8.20 25.76
N TYR A 101 8.87 9.29 25.94
CA TYR A 101 8.47 10.24 24.88
C TYR A 101 9.14 11.62 25.04
N ASN A 102 10.46 11.62 25.24
CA ASN A 102 11.32 12.81 25.33
C ASN A 102 12.29 12.96 24.13
N PHE A 103 11.87 12.48 22.96
CA PHE A 103 12.53 12.75 21.68
C PHE A 103 12.05 14.07 21.05
#